data_AF-F9WX22-F1
#
_entry.id   AF-F9WX22-F1
#
_cell.length_a   1.000
_cell.length_b   1.000
_cell.length_c   1.000
_cell.angle_alpha   90.00
_cell.angle_beta   90.00
_cell.angle_gamma   90.00
#
_symmetry.space_group_name_H-M   'P 1'
#
loop_
_entity.id
_entity.type
_entity.pdbx_description
1 polymer ?
#
loop_
_entity_poly.entity_id
_entity_poly.type
_entity_poly.pdbx_seq_one_letter_code
_entity_poly.pdbx_strand_id
1 'polypeptide(L)'
;MTRVSLLTHISARAEEIARDPSVFLTAAILKAYVELQSLLHQPSSFPDIFNLYANKPIPSLSNGNLAFSPSSPNKVSAAIDPNTANLALASATSAHDLGLAIDIITTSFCTKAFKRAKFLRRAALPMFGLGIAPIAAYSLSNSYSNWQQTMDAQMATHIAFAGIMTYVSAVSMVGYVAVTTANDQMDRVTWAQGVPLWERWVREEERAAIDSVAQAWGFTEAEKRGDEEGEEWDALREWVGVRGMVLDKVSLMEGME
;
A
#
# COMPACT_ATOMS: atom_id res chain seq x y z
N MET A 1 -26.82 -33.77 -1.80
CA MET A 1 -26.02 -32.53 -1.84
C MET A 1 -25.00 -32.65 -2.96
N THR A 2 -24.95 -31.68 -3.86
CA THR A 2 -23.94 -31.63 -4.94
C THR A 2 -22.68 -30.94 -4.43
N ARG A 3 -21.51 -31.20 -5.04
CA ARG A 3 -20.24 -30.56 -4.66
C ARG A 3 -20.34 -29.03 -4.62
N VAL A 4 -21.01 -28.43 -5.61
CA VAL A 4 -21.24 -26.98 -5.69
C VAL A 4 -22.09 -26.46 -4.53
N SER A 5 -23.14 -27.21 -4.13
CA SER A 5 -23.95 -26.84 -2.96
C SER A 5 -23.14 -26.86 -1.66
N LEU A 6 -22.18 -27.78 -1.52
CA LEU A 6 -21.32 -27.81 -0.33
C LEU A 6 -20.36 -26.62 -0.28
N LEU A 7 -19.72 -26.27 -1.41
CA LEU A 7 -18.78 -25.14 -1.46
C LEU A 7 -19.48 -23.81 -1.16
N THR A 8 -20.65 -23.59 -1.76
CA THR A 8 -21.49 -22.41 -1.49
C THR A 8 -21.97 -22.36 -0.04
N HIS A 9 -22.34 -23.50 0.56
CA HIS A 9 -22.68 -23.55 1.99
C HIS A 9 -21.49 -23.22 2.89
N ILE A 10 -20.28 -23.71 2.59
CA ILE A 10 -19.08 -23.40 3.38
C ILE A 10 -18.76 -21.90 3.29
N SER A 11 -18.79 -21.33 2.09
CA SER A 11 -18.60 -19.90 1.87
C SER A 11 -19.62 -19.06 2.64
N ALA A 12 -20.91 -19.40 2.53
CA ALA A 12 -21.98 -18.70 3.23
C ALA A 12 -21.80 -18.75 4.75
N ARG A 13 -21.42 -19.90 5.32
CA ARG A 13 -21.13 -20.01 6.76
C ARG A 13 -19.91 -19.19 7.18
N ALA A 14 -18.86 -19.16 6.35
CA ALA A 14 -17.69 -18.33 6.62
C ALA A 14 -18.05 -16.84 6.62
N GLU A 15 -18.92 -16.41 5.70
CA GLU A 15 -19.45 -15.04 5.65
C GLU A 15 -20.32 -14.69 6.85
N GLU A 16 -21.23 -15.58 7.26
CA GLU A 16 -22.05 -15.39 8.45
C GLU A 16 -21.19 -15.17 9.69
N ILE A 17 -20.14 -15.98 9.87
CA ILE A 17 -19.18 -15.84 10.99
C ILE A 17 -18.43 -14.50 10.91
N ALA A 18 -17.98 -14.10 9.72
CA ALA A 18 -17.28 -12.83 9.54
C ALA A 18 -18.20 -11.61 9.83
N ARG A 19 -19.49 -11.71 9.48
CA ARG A 19 -20.48 -10.63 9.65
C ARG A 19 -21.09 -10.57 11.05
N ASP A 20 -21.03 -11.64 11.84
CA ASP A 20 -21.58 -11.70 13.20
C ASP A 20 -21.01 -10.58 14.09
N PRO A 21 -21.84 -9.71 14.70
CA PRO A 21 -21.37 -8.61 15.54
C PRO A 21 -20.56 -9.05 16.76
N SER A 22 -20.78 -10.27 17.27
CA SER A 22 -20.06 -10.80 18.43
C SER A 22 -18.61 -11.18 18.14
N VAL A 23 -18.26 -11.39 16.87
CA VAL A 23 -16.93 -11.84 16.45
C VAL A 23 -16.05 -10.63 16.14
N PHE A 24 -14.96 -10.46 16.89
CA PHE A 24 -13.94 -9.45 16.54
C PHE A 24 -13.12 -9.92 15.34
N LEU A 25 -13.16 -9.14 14.25
CA LEU A 25 -12.47 -9.46 13.00
C LEU A 25 -11.01 -9.02 13.11
N THR A 26 -10.13 -9.96 13.44
CA THR A 26 -8.68 -9.72 13.49
C THR A 26 -8.04 -9.89 12.11
N ALA A 27 -6.84 -9.34 11.91
CA ALA A 27 -6.09 -9.51 10.66
C ALA A 27 -5.85 -10.99 10.28
N ALA A 28 -5.64 -11.86 11.29
CA ALA A 28 -5.46 -13.29 11.07
C ALA A 28 -6.76 -13.96 10.59
N ILE A 29 -7.91 -13.59 11.17
CA ILE A 29 -9.22 -14.08 10.74
C ILE A 29 -9.53 -13.59 9.32
N LEU A 30 -9.24 -12.32 9.02
CA LEU A 30 -9.41 -11.76 7.69
C LEU A 30 -8.57 -12.53 6.65
N LYS A 31 -7.30 -12.79 6.97
CA LYS A 31 -6.40 -13.55 6.09
C LYS A 31 -6.95 -14.96 5.84
N ALA A 32 -7.33 -15.68 6.90
CA ALA A 32 -7.89 -17.04 6.78
C ALA A 32 -9.19 -17.05 5.96
N TYR A 33 -10.03 -16.03 6.12
CA TYR A 33 -11.25 -15.87 5.33
C TYR A 33 -10.95 -15.66 3.84
N VAL A 34 -10.01 -14.77 3.52
CA VAL A 34 -9.62 -14.49 2.13
C VAL A 34 -8.97 -15.72 1.48
N GLU A 35 -8.10 -16.43 2.21
CA GLU A 35 -7.52 -17.69 1.74
C GLU A 35 -8.61 -18.74 1.48
N LEU A 36 -9.53 -18.93 2.41
CA LEU A 36 -10.65 -19.85 2.24
C LEU A 36 -11.47 -19.52 0.99
N GLN A 37 -11.89 -18.26 0.82
CA GLN A 37 -12.73 -17.86 -0.31
C GLN A 37 -11.99 -17.90 -1.65
N SER A 38 -10.69 -17.62 -1.65
CA SER A 38 -9.86 -17.80 -2.84
C SER A 38 -9.80 -19.26 -3.28
N LEU A 39 -9.72 -20.20 -2.32
CA LEU A 39 -9.75 -21.65 -2.60
C LEU A 39 -11.14 -22.12 -3.06
N LEU A 40 -12.21 -21.44 -2.64
CA LEU A 40 -13.57 -21.72 -3.08
C LEU A 40 -13.93 -21.06 -4.41
N HIS A 41 -13.06 -20.21 -4.96
CA HIS A 41 -13.30 -19.39 -6.16
C HIS A 41 -14.56 -18.51 -6.04
N GLN A 42 -14.80 -17.92 -4.87
CA GLN A 42 -15.94 -17.04 -4.60
C GLN A 42 -15.48 -15.68 -4.06
N PRO A 43 -14.94 -14.78 -4.91
CA PRO A 43 -14.36 -13.51 -4.46
C PRO A 43 -15.37 -12.38 -4.24
N SER A 44 -16.66 -12.58 -4.55
CA SER A 44 -17.70 -11.53 -4.59
C SER A 44 -17.87 -10.75 -3.30
N SER A 45 -17.58 -11.35 -2.15
CA SER A 45 -17.76 -10.75 -0.84
C SER A 45 -16.53 -10.01 -0.30
N PHE A 46 -15.40 -9.99 -1.02
CA PHE A 46 -14.17 -9.35 -0.53
C PHE A 46 -14.31 -7.86 -0.23
N PRO A 47 -14.84 -7.01 -1.14
CA PRO A 47 -14.93 -5.57 -0.87
C PRO A 47 -15.79 -5.26 0.36
N ASP A 48 -16.91 -5.98 0.50
CA ASP A 48 -17.81 -5.88 1.64
C ASP A 48 -17.12 -6.23 2.96
N ILE A 49 -16.40 -7.36 3.00
CA ILE A 49 -15.71 -7.82 4.21
C ILE A 49 -14.53 -6.92 4.55
N PHE A 50 -13.86 -6.34 3.55
CA PHE A 50 -12.79 -5.36 3.76
C PHE A 50 -13.32 -4.07 4.36
N ASN A 51 -14.46 -3.59 3.86
CA ASN A 51 -15.15 -2.45 4.43
C ASN A 51 -15.64 -2.74 5.86
N LEU A 52 -16.16 -3.95 6.09
CA LEU A 52 -16.59 -4.41 7.40
C LEU A 52 -15.40 -4.50 8.37
N TYR A 53 -14.26 -5.05 7.97
CA TYR A 53 -13.05 -5.12 8.80
C TYR A 53 -12.63 -3.74 9.33
N ALA A 54 -12.72 -2.70 8.51
CA ALA A 54 -12.39 -1.34 8.93
C ALA A 54 -13.45 -0.71 9.86
N ASN A 55 -14.75 -1.02 9.66
CA ASN A 55 -15.85 -0.32 10.33
C ASN A 55 -16.54 -1.11 11.45
N LYS A 56 -16.24 -2.40 11.63
CA LYS A 56 -16.92 -3.27 12.59
C LYS A 56 -16.72 -2.79 14.03
N PRO A 57 -17.79 -2.60 14.82
CA PRO A 57 -17.69 -2.30 16.24
C PRO A 57 -16.90 -3.37 16.99
N ILE A 58 -16.11 -2.97 17.98
CA ILE A 58 -15.26 -3.89 18.73
C ILE A 58 -16.07 -4.40 19.92
N PRO A 59 -16.36 -5.71 20.01
CA PRO A 59 -17.04 -6.28 21.16
C PRO A 59 -16.10 -6.26 22.37
N SER A 60 -16.61 -5.77 23.50
CA SER A 60 -15.93 -5.72 24.78
C SER A 60 -16.85 -6.25 25.87
N LEU A 61 -16.30 -7.06 26.77
CA LEU A 61 -17.05 -7.57 27.91
C LEU A 61 -16.94 -6.52 29.02
N SER A 62 -18.02 -5.77 29.24
CA SER A 62 -18.11 -4.77 30.31
C SER A 62 -19.16 -5.21 31.31
N ASN A 63 -18.74 -5.49 32.56
CA ASN A 63 -19.63 -5.90 33.66
C ASN A 63 -20.56 -7.09 33.32
N GLY A 64 -20.07 -8.07 32.56
CA GLY A 64 -20.85 -9.26 32.18
C GLY A 64 -21.81 -9.05 31.00
N ASN A 65 -21.93 -7.84 30.46
CA ASN A 65 -22.70 -7.53 29.26
C ASN A 65 -21.78 -7.24 28.06
N LEU A 66 -22.22 -7.65 26.87
CA LEU A 66 -21.56 -7.32 25.60
C LEU A 66 -21.76 -5.82 25.30
N ALA A 67 -20.69 -5.04 25.42
CA ALA A 67 -20.65 -3.63 25.05
C ALA A 67 -19.83 -3.47 23.77
N PHE A 68 -20.30 -2.63 22.85
CA PHE A 68 -19.62 -2.38 21.57
C PHE A 68 -18.94 -1.02 21.60
N SER A 69 -17.63 -1.01 21.37
CA SER A 69 -16.87 0.22 21.18
C SER A 69 -16.93 0.66 19.71
N PRO A 70 -17.00 1.96 19.40
CA PRO A 70 -16.93 2.45 18.03
C PRO A 70 -15.63 2.03 17.35
N SER A 71 -15.72 1.66 16.07
CA SER A 71 -14.55 1.37 15.25
C SER A 71 -13.85 2.66 14.81
N SER A 72 -12.58 2.52 14.46
CA SER A 72 -11.74 3.61 13.97
C SER A 72 -11.11 3.21 12.62
N PRO A 73 -11.82 3.42 11.49
CA PRO A 73 -11.43 2.90 10.18
C PRO A 73 -10.14 3.52 9.63
N ASN A 74 -9.71 4.65 10.18
CA ASN A 74 -8.48 5.35 9.75
C ASN A 74 -7.23 4.96 10.57
N LYS A 75 -7.33 4.03 11.53
CA LYS A 75 -6.16 3.59 12.32
C LYS A 75 -5.30 2.61 11.53
N VAL A 76 -4.01 2.56 11.86
CA VAL A 76 -3.05 1.61 11.27
C VAL A 76 -3.47 0.15 11.50
N SER A 77 -4.13 -0.16 12.61
CA SER A 77 -4.64 -1.51 12.92
C SER A 77 -5.75 -1.97 11.96
N ALA A 78 -6.47 -1.04 11.34
CA ALA A 78 -7.50 -1.34 10.35
C ALA A 78 -6.93 -1.49 8.92
N ALA A 79 -5.61 -1.39 8.75
CA ALA A 79 -4.98 -1.61 7.46
C ALA A 79 -4.99 -3.10 7.11
N ILE A 80 -5.31 -3.40 5.87
CA ILE A 80 -5.25 -4.76 5.32
C ILE A 80 -3.80 -5.06 4.95
N ASP A 81 -3.34 -6.28 5.26
CA ASP A 81 -2.00 -6.71 4.87
C ASP A 81 -1.90 -6.79 3.33
N PRO A 82 -0.81 -6.25 2.73
CA PRO A 82 -0.66 -6.25 1.27
C PRO A 82 -0.67 -7.65 0.67
N ASN A 83 -0.19 -8.69 1.36
CA ASN A 83 -0.22 -10.05 0.83
C ASN A 83 -1.64 -10.59 0.77
N THR A 84 -2.45 -10.32 1.80
CA THR A 84 -3.87 -10.68 1.82
C THR A 84 -4.65 -9.93 0.74
N ALA A 85 -4.38 -8.64 0.55
CA ALA A 85 -5.00 -7.85 -0.51
C ALA A 85 -4.61 -8.35 -1.91
N ASN A 86 -3.34 -8.67 -2.15
CA ASN A 86 -2.87 -9.24 -3.41
C ASN A 86 -3.48 -10.62 -3.70
N LEU A 87 -3.67 -11.45 -2.68
CA LEU A 87 -4.31 -12.76 -2.83
C LEU A 87 -5.81 -12.62 -3.18
N ALA A 88 -6.51 -11.66 -2.57
CA ALA A 88 -7.87 -11.32 -2.94
C ALA A 88 -7.95 -10.82 -4.41
N LEU A 89 -7.03 -9.94 -4.80
CA LEU A 89 -6.94 -9.41 -6.16
C LEU A 89 -6.67 -10.52 -7.18
N ALA A 90 -5.73 -11.43 -6.90
CA ALA A 90 -5.45 -12.57 -7.78
C ALA A 90 -6.68 -13.48 -7.96
N SER A 91 -7.47 -13.67 -6.90
CA SER A 91 -8.73 -14.42 -6.98
C SER A 91 -9.79 -13.69 -7.81
N ALA A 92 -9.85 -12.36 -7.76
CA ALA A 92 -10.74 -11.54 -8.58
C ALA A 92 -10.39 -11.60 -10.05
N THR A 93 -9.09 -11.43 -10.36
CA THR A 93 -8.55 -11.57 -11.71
C THR A 93 -8.82 -12.97 -12.28
N SER A 94 -8.66 -14.01 -11.48
CA SER A 94 -8.96 -15.39 -11.90
C SER A 94 -10.45 -15.64 -12.16
N ALA A 95 -11.33 -14.88 -11.50
CA ALA A 95 -12.76 -14.92 -11.73
C ALA A 95 -13.21 -14.07 -12.94
N HIS A 96 -12.29 -13.36 -13.60
CA HIS A 96 -12.58 -12.42 -14.68
C HIS A 96 -13.70 -11.43 -14.32
N ASP A 97 -13.59 -10.79 -13.15
CA ASP A 97 -14.45 -9.68 -12.76
C ASP A 97 -13.61 -8.43 -12.48
N LEU A 98 -13.63 -7.47 -13.41
CA LEU A 98 -12.83 -6.25 -13.34
C LEU A 98 -13.38 -5.28 -12.30
N GLY A 99 -14.72 -5.16 -12.22
CA GLY A 99 -15.38 -4.29 -11.24
C GLY A 99 -15.01 -4.70 -9.82
N LEU A 100 -15.03 -6.01 -9.56
CA LEU A 100 -14.61 -6.58 -8.28
C LEU A 100 -13.13 -6.34 -7.99
N ALA A 101 -12.24 -6.46 -8.97
CA ALA A 101 -10.82 -6.15 -8.80
C ALA A 101 -10.60 -4.67 -8.43
N ILE A 102 -11.31 -3.75 -9.10
CA ILE A 102 -11.29 -2.32 -8.78
C ILE A 102 -11.81 -2.08 -7.35
N ASP A 103 -12.92 -2.71 -6.97
CA ASP A 103 -13.50 -2.58 -5.63
C ASP A 103 -12.59 -3.13 -4.53
N ILE A 104 -11.85 -4.22 -4.79
CA ILE A 104 -10.80 -4.70 -3.89
C ILE A 104 -9.71 -3.65 -3.73
N ILE A 105 -9.23 -3.04 -4.82
CA ILE A 105 -8.17 -2.03 -4.76
C ILE A 105 -8.65 -0.79 -3.97
N THR A 106 -9.89 -0.37 -4.16
CA THR A 106 -10.46 0.79 -3.45
C THR A 106 -10.62 0.52 -1.95
N THR A 107 -11.07 -0.67 -1.58
CA THR A 107 -11.31 -1.06 -0.18
C THR A 107 -10.05 -1.50 0.57
N SER A 108 -8.94 -1.76 -0.12
CA SER A 108 -7.65 -2.14 0.47
C SER A 108 -6.59 -1.04 0.36
N PHE A 109 -5.94 -0.90 -0.80
CA PHE A 109 -4.78 -0.03 -1.03
C PHE A 109 -5.11 1.46 -0.96
N CYS A 110 -6.32 1.85 -1.36
CA CYS A 110 -6.71 3.27 -1.39
C CYS A 110 -7.05 3.83 0.00
N THR A 111 -7.18 2.99 1.01
CA THR A 111 -7.61 3.40 2.36
C THR A 111 -6.58 4.27 3.08
N LYS A 112 -7.07 5.21 3.91
CA LYS A 112 -6.19 6.04 4.76
C LYS A 112 -5.41 5.20 5.77
N ALA A 113 -6.01 4.10 6.25
CA ALA A 113 -5.36 3.14 7.13
C ALA A 113 -4.13 2.51 6.47
N PHE A 114 -4.26 2.04 5.23
CA PHE A 114 -3.16 1.44 4.47
C PHE A 114 -2.01 2.44 4.26
N LYS A 115 -2.31 3.66 3.83
CA LYS A 115 -1.31 4.73 3.63
C LYS A 115 -0.54 5.05 4.92
N ARG A 116 -1.23 5.11 6.06
CA ARG A 116 -0.61 5.30 7.39
C ARG A 116 0.23 4.10 7.83
N ALA A 117 -0.24 2.88 7.56
CA ALA A 117 0.50 1.66 7.86
C ALA A 117 1.78 1.55 7.02
N LYS A 118 1.71 1.89 5.73
CA LYS A 118 2.88 2.02 4.86
C LYS A 118 3.89 3.01 5.43
N PHE A 119 3.42 4.20 5.79
CA PHE A 119 4.27 5.22 6.38
C PHE A 119 5.00 4.69 7.62
N LEU A 120 4.26 4.07 8.54
CA LEU A 120 4.85 3.50 9.75
C LEU A 120 5.88 2.39 9.44
N ARG A 121 5.58 1.53 8.47
CA ARG A 121 6.46 0.39 8.12
C ARG A 121 7.71 0.80 7.36
N ARG A 122 7.62 1.80 6.47
CA ARG A 122 8.68 2.14 5.50
C ARG A 122 9.40 3.45 5.81
N ALA A 123 8.71 4.45 6.36
CA ALA A 123 9.28 5.78 6.62
C ALA A 123 9.65 6.00 8.09
N ALA A 124 9.06 5.28 9.05
CA ALA A 124 9.32 5.55 10.47
C ALA A 124 10.80 5.37 10.85
N LEU A 125 11.43 4.29 10.40
CA LEU A 125 12.84 4.02 10.70
C LEU A 125 13.80 5.10 10.14
N PRO A 126 13.77 5.44 8.82
CA PRO A 126 14.63 6.49 8.30
C PRO A 126 14.31 7.86 8.92
N MET A 127 13.04 8.20 9.13
CA MET A 127 12.66 9.47 9.77
C MET A 127 13.16 9.56 11.22
N PHE A 128 13.11 8.46 11.96
CA PHE A 128 13.67 8.40 13.31
C PHE A 128 15.19 8.58 13.28
N GLY A 129 15.88 7.91 12.34
CA GLY A 129 17.32 8.07 12.13
C GLY A 129 17.72 9.52 11.83
N LEU A 130 16.97 10.20 10.96
CA LEU A 130 17.19 11.62 10.67
C LEU A 130 16.87 12.52 11.86
N GLY A 131 15.86 12.18 12.66
CA GLY A 131 15.49 12.94 13.86
C GLY A 131 16.58 12.93 14.93
N ILE A 132 17.30 11.81 15.09
CA ILE A 132 18.41 11.70 16.06
C ILE A 132 19.75 12.18 15.50
N ALA A 133 19.85 12.41 14.19
CA ALA A 133 21.09 12.77 13.52
C ALA A 133 21.77 14.03 14.09
N PRO A 134 21.06 15.14 14.45
CA PRO A 134 21.71 16.30 15.05
C PRO A 134 22.37 16.01 16.40
N ILE A 135 21.74 15.16 17.23
CA ILE A 135 22.27 14.79 18.55
C ILE A 135 23.53 13.94 18.37
N ALA A 136 23.48 12.96 17.46
CA ALA A 136 24.63 12.11 17.13
C ALA A 136 25.78 12.92 16.49
N ALA A 137 25.46 13.84 15.58
CA ALA A 137 26.45 14.70 14.95
C ALA A 137 27.15 15.60 15.98
N TYR A 138 26.40 16.16 16.94
CA TYR A 138 26.97 17.00 17.99
C TYR A 138 27.89 16.19 18.92
N SER A 139 27.47 15.00 19.36
CA SER A 139 28.29 14.16 20.25
C SER A 139 29.57 13.65 19.58
N LEU A 140 29.50 13.30 18.28
CA LEU A 140 30.66 12.95 17.47
C LEU A 140 31.61 14.14 17.32
N SER A 141 31.07 15.33 17.07
CA SER A 141 31.86 16.57 16.92
C SER A 141 32.56 16.98 18.22
N ASN A 142 31.91 16.77 19.37
CA ASN A 142 32.49 17.03 20.68
C ASN A 142 33.57 16.00 21.07
N SER A 143 33.44 14.77 20.62
CA SER A 143 34.52 13.78 20.77
C SER A 143 35.72 14.13 19.88
N TYR A 144 35.45 14.56 18.65
CA TYR A 144 36.48 14.96 17.68
C TYR A 144 37.32 16.15 18.15
N SER A 145 36.70 17.16 18.79
CA SER A 145 37.43 18.33 19.30
C SER A 145 38.51 17.97 20.34
N ASN A 146 38.38 16.85 21.05
CA ASN A 146 39.41 16.41 22.02
C ASN A 146 40.67 15.84 21.35
N TRP A 147 40.59 15.44 20.08
CA TRP A 147 41.67 14.77 19.34
C TRP A 147 42.45 15.75 18.47
N GLN A 148 41.87 16.91 18.21
CA GLN A 148 42.42 17.93 17.35
C GLN A 148 43.10 19.02 18.20
N GLN A 149 44.25 19.53 17.75
CA GLN A 149 45.06 20.51 18.51
C GLN A 149 45.32 21.82 17.73
N THR A 150 44.78 21.96 16.52
CA THR A 150 45.07 23.12 15.65
C THR A 150 44.04 24.25 15.79
N MET A 151 42.96 24.06 16.56
CA MET A 151 41.85 25.00 16.74
C MET A 151 41.35 24.93 18.18
N ASP A 152 40.66 25.97 18.63
CA ASP A 152 39.93 25.93 19.89
C ASP A 152 38.80 24.88 19.84
N ALA A 153 38.54 24.22 20.97
CA ALA A 153 37.62 23.09 21.06
C ALA A 153 36.22 23.47 20.58
N GLN A 154 35.74 24.67 20.94
CA GLN A 154 34.44 25.16 20.53
C GLN A 154 34.35 25.36 19.00
N MET A 155 35.38 25.96 18.39
CA MET A 155 35.42 26.16 16.94
C MET A 155 35.50 24.81 16.20
N ALA A 156 36.31 23.88 16.69
CA ALA A 156 36.45 22.54 16.13
C ALA A 156 35.11 21.77 16.15
N THR A 157 34.37 21.82 17.25
CA THR A 157 33.04 21.18 17.36
C THR A 157 32.04 21.79 16.37
N HIS A 158 31.97 23.11 16.25
CA HIS A 158 31.00 23.75 15.34
C HIS A 158 31.30 23.46 13.87
N ILE A 159 32.58 23.50 13.45
CA ILE A 159 32.97 23.17 12.08
C ILE A 159 32.67 21.70 11.77
N ALA A 160 33.05 20.78 12.67
CA ALA A 160 32.79 19.35 12.50
C ALA A 160 31.28 19.06 12.44
N PHE A 161 30.49 19.70 13.32
CA PHE A 161 29.04 19.56 13.33
C PHE A 161 28.42 20.06 12.02
N ALA A 162 28.83 21.25 11.55
CA ALA A 162 28.36 21.81 10.29
C ALA A 162 28.70 20.90 9.10
N GLY A 163 29.92 20.34 9.08
CA GLY A 163 30.36 19.39 8.04
C GLY A 163 29.51 18.11 8.03
N ILE A 164 29.33 17.49 9.20
CA ILE A 164 28.52 16.26 9.34
C ILE A 164 27.07 16.53 8.94
N MET A 165 26.46 17.61 9.44
CA MET A 165 25.06 17.94 9.12
C MET A 165 24.86 18.27 7.65
N THR A 166 25.81 18.95 7.02
CA THR A 166 25.79 19.23 5.58
C THR A 166 25.79 17.91 4.80
N TYR A 167 26.69 16.99 5.12
CA TYR A 167 26.73 15.67 4.48
C TYR A 167 25.43 14.89 4.69
N VAL A 168 24.93 14.79 5.93
CA VAL A 168 23.68 14.10 6.24
C VAL A 168 22.52 14.70 5.46
N SER A 169 22.40 16.04 5.41
CA SER A 169 21.33 16.70 4.66
C SER A 169 21.40 16.44 3.16
N ALA A 170 22.60 16.49 2.57
CA ALA A 170 22.80 16.24 1.15
C ALA A 170 22.45 14.79 0.77
N VAL A 171 22.96 13.82 1.53
CA VAL A 171 22.66 12.39 1.32
C VAL A 171 21.17 12.10 1.53
N SER A 172 20.54 12.71 2.53
CA SER A 172 19.10 12.55 2.79
C SER A 172 18.25 13.09 1.64
N MET A 173 18.63 14.22 1.05
CA MET A 173 17.95 14.78 -0.12
C MET A 173 18.08 13.86 -1.34
N VAL A 174 19.28 13.35 -1.61
CA VAL A 174 19.50 12.38 -2.71
C VAL A 174 18.68 11.10 -2.47
N GLY A 175 18.66 10.58 -1.25
CA GLY A 175 17.85 9.43 -0.88
C GLY A 175 16.35 9.67 -1.05
N TYR A 176 15.85 10.86 -0.68
CA TYR A 176 14.46 11.25 -0.89
C TYR A 176 14.08 11.23 -2.37
N VAL A 177 14.90 11.84 -3.23
CA VAL A 177 14.67 11.84 -4.68
C VAL A 177 14.71 10.41 -5.21
N ALA A 178 15.77 9.65 -4.93
CA ALA A 178 15.94 8.29 -5.42
C ALA A 178 14.74 7.38 -5.07
N VAL A 179 14.24 7.45 -3.83
CA VAL A 179 13.09 6.63 -3.38
C VAL A 179 11.77 7.09 -4.00
N THR A 180 11.61 8.39 -4.29
CA THR A 180 10.35 8.94 -4.81
C THR A 180 10.30 8.98 -6.35
N THR A 181 11.44 8.80 -7.03
CA THR A 181 11.53 8.77 -8.50
C THR A 181 11.84 7.39 -9.07
N ALA A 182 11.99 6.35 -8.24
CA ALA A 182 12.22 4.98 -8.70
C ALA A 182 11.04 4.48 -9.54
N ASN A 183 11.31 4.09 -10.79
CA ASN A 183 10.29 3.70 -11.78
C ASN A 183 10.49 2.29 -12.36
N ASP A 184 11.51 1.54 -11.95
CA ASP A 184 11.86 0.23 -12.53
C ASP A 184 10.71 -0.80 -12.43
N GLN A 185 9.82 -0.61 -11.47
CA GLN A 185 8.65 -1.45 -11.22
C GLN A 185 7.40 -1.06 -12.02
N MET A 186 7.46 -0.02 -12.87
CA MET A 186 6.32 0.46 -13.65
C MET A 186 6.36 -0.15 -15.05
N ASP A 187 5.37 -0.99 -15.38
CA ASP A 187 5.26 -1.60 -16.71
C ASP A 187 4.19 -0.90 -17.55
N ARG A 188 2.90 -1.13 -17.23
CA ARG A 188 1.77 -0.57 -18.00
C ARG A 188 1.26 0.73 -17.42
N VAL A 189 1.19 0.80 -16.09
CA VAL A 189 0.62 1.95 -15.38
C VAL A 189 1.74 2.84 -14.87
N THR A 190 1.76 4.08 -15.36
CA THR A 190 2.75 5.10 -14.98
C THR A 190 2.09 6.33 -14.37
N TRP A 191 2.87 7.17 -13.69
CA TRP A 191 2.36 8.42 -13.13
C TRP A 191 2.14 9.49 -14.20
N ALA A 192 1.00 10.18 -14.12
CA ALA A 192 0.76 11.35 -14.95
C ALA A 192 1.77 12.47 -14.62
N GLN A 193 2.00 13.34 -15.61
CA GLN A 193 2.83 14.52 -15.40
C GLN A 193 2.18 15.45 -14.35
N GLY A 194 3.00 15.98 -13.44
CA GLY A 194 2.52 16.91 -12.39
C GLY A 194 2.13 16.25 -11.06
N VAL A 195 2.08 14.91 -10.96
CA VAL A 195 1.82 14.24 -9.67
C VAL A 195 3.00 14.45 -8.71
N PRO A 196 2.78 14.97 -7.48
CA PRO A 196 3.83 15.20 -6.50
C PRO A 196 4.59 13.92 -6.12
N LEU A 197 5.92 14.03 -5.95
CA LEU A 197 6.82 12.91 -5.61
C LEU A 197 6.39 12.13 -4.37
N TRP A 198 5.95 12.84 -3.33
CA TRP A 198 5.43 12.22 -2.12
C TRP A 198 4.19 11.36 -2.36
N GLU A 199 3.29 11.85 -3.21
CA GLU A 199 2.04 11.15 -3.51
C GLU A 199 2.31 9.86 -4.28
N ARG A 200 3.26 9.90 -5.23
CA ARG A 200 3.73 8.71 -5.96
C ARG A 200 4.22 7.65 -4.98
N TRP A 201 5.09 8.04 -4.05
CA TRP A 201 5.59 7.13 -3.04
C TRP A 201 4.46 6.58 -2.17
N VAL A 202 3.54 7.39 -1.63
CA VAL A 202 2.45 6.90 -0.77
C VAL A 202 1.51 5.94 -1.50
N ARG A 203 1.27 6.17 -2.79
CA ARG A 203 0.30 5.43 -3.61
C ARG A 203 0.96 4.37 -4.51
N GLU A 204 2.23 4.06 -4.29
CA GLU A 204 2.95 3.10 -5.16
C GLU A 204 2.35 1.68 -5.13
N GLU A 205 1.88 1.17 -3.98
CA GLU A 205 1.20 -0.14 -3.96
C GLU A 205 -0.18 -0.09 -4.61
N GLU A 206 -0.86 1.06 -4.55
CA GLU A 206 -2.10 1.27 -5.30
C GLU A 206 -1.80 1.17 -6.80
N ARG A 207 -0.79 1.89 -7.30
CA ARG A 207 -0.35 1.81 -8.70
C ARG A 207 0.04 0.38 -9.10
N ALA A 208 0.85 -0.30 -8.29
CA ALA A 208 1.30 -1.66 -8.59
C ALA A 208 0.15 -2.69 -8.64
N ALA A 209 -0.88 -2.53 -7.79
CA ALA A 209 -2.07 -3.37 -7.84
C ALA A 209 -2.91 -3.10 -9.10
N ILE A 210 -2.95 -1.87 -9.57
CA ILE A 210 -3.64 -1.51 -10.81
C ILE A 210 -2.85 -2.03 -12.02
N ASP A 211 -1.52 -1.94 -11.97
CA ASP A 211 -0.61 -2.46 -12.98
C ASP A 211 -0.77 -3.98 -13.15
N SER A 212 -0.90 -4.73 -12.05
CA SER A 212 -1.13 -6.18 -12.12
C SER A 212 -2.50 -6.54 -12.70
N VAL A 213 -3.55 -5.75 -12.40
CA VAL A 213 -4.87 -5.92 -13.04
C VAL A 213 -4.79 -5.60 -14.53
N ALA A 214 -4.14 -4.49 -14.91
CA ALA A 214 -3.95 -4.12 -16.30
C ALA A 214 -3.16 -5.18 -17.10
N GLN A 215 -2.11 -5.75 -16.51
CA GLN A 215 -1.35 -6.84 -17.11
C GLN A 215 -2.18 -8.11 -17.31
N ALA A 216 -3.09 -8.42 -16.39
CA ALA A 216 -3.92 -9.61 -16.49
C ALA A 216 -5.12 -9.46 -17.42
N TRP A 217 -5.60 -8.23 -17.64
CA TRP A 217 -6.78 -7.95 -18.46
C TRP A 217 -6.44 -7.63 -19.92
N GLY A 218 -5.39 -6.85 -20.15
CA GLY A 218 -4.97 -6.47 -21.51
C GLY A 218 -4.03 -7.50 -22.14
N PHE A 219 -3.46 -7.15 -23.29
CA PHE A 219 -2.57 -8.06 -24.01
C PHE A 219 -1.24 -8.26 -23.27
N THR A 220 -0.77 -9.51 -23.24
CA THR A 220 0.56 -9.86 -22.71
C THR A 220 1.66 -9.39 -23.65
N GLU A 221 1.42 -9.44 -24.96
CA GLU A 221 2.40 -9.07 -25.99
C GLU A 221 2.60 -7.55 -26.05
N ALA A 222 3.85 -7.09 -25.93
CA ALA A 222 4.18 -5.67 -25.95
C ALA A 222 3.74 -4.95 -27.24
N GLU A 223 3.85 -5.63 -28.39
CA GLU A 223 3.50 -5.09 -29.72
C GLU A 223 2.00 -4.80 -29.90
N LYS A 224 1.14 -5.41 -29.08
CA LYS A 224 -0.32 -5.21 -29.13
C LYS A 224 -0.85 -4.28 -28.05
N ARG A 225 0.03 -3.82 -27.14
CA ARG A 225 -0.36 -2.89 -26.09
C ARG A 225 -0.71 -1.55 -26.72
N GLY A 226 -1.86 -0.99 -26.37
CA GLY A 226 -2.40 0.23 -26.96
C GLY A 226 -3.56 -0.02 -27.94
N ASP A 227 -3.66 -1.23 -28.49
CA ASP A 227 -4.75 -1.64 -29.38
C ASP A 227 -5.93 -2.29 -28.61
N GLU A 228 -5.86 -2.34 -27.28
CA GLU A 228 -6.97 -2.84 -26.46
C GLU A 228 -8.19 -1.90 -26.53
N GLU A 229 -9.29 -2.48 -26.99
CA GLU A 229 -10.62 -1.86 -27.05
C GLU A 229 -11.62 -2.68 -26.22
N GLY A 230 -12.56 -2.00 -25.57
CA GLY A 230 -13.64 -2.64 -24.83
C GLY A 230 -14.16 -1.74 -23.70
N GLU A 231 -15.45 -1.87 -23.39
CA GLU A 231 -16.11 -1.06 -22.35
C GLU A 231 -15.38 -1.16 -21.00
N GLU A 232 -14.99 -2.37 -20.61
CA GLU A 232 -14.26 -2.62 -19.36
C GLU A 232 -12.85 -2.02 -19.38
N TRP A 233 -12.17 -2.09 -20.52
CA TRP A 233 -10.82 -1.55 -20.66
C TRP A 233 -10.83 -0.02 -20.65
N ASP A 234 -11.81 0.59 -21.32
CA ASP A 234 -12.02 2.04 -21.30
C ASP A 234 -12.42 2.52 -19.90
N ALA A 235 -13.27 1.76 -19.18
CA ALA A 235 -13.61 2.05 -17.81
C ALA A 235 -12.39 1.98 -16.88
N LEU A 236 -11.50 0.99 -17.07
CA LEU A 236 -10.23 0.92 -16.34
C LEU A 236 -9.36 2.14 -16.64
N ARG A 237 -9.20 2.49 -17.92
CA ARG A 237 -8.40 3.64 -18.38
C ARG A 237 -8.92 4.95 -17.80
N GLU A 238 -10.23 5.17 -17.79
CA GLU A 238 -10.86 6.35 -17.17
C GLU A 238 -10.62 6.36 -15.66
N TRP A 239 -10.84 5.24 -14.98
CA TRP A 239 -10.67 5.12 -13.53
C TRP A 239 -9.22 5.35 -13.08
N VAL A 240 -8.24 4.86 -13.87
CA VAL A 240 -6.80 5.12 -13.71
C VAL A 240 -6.51 6.61 -13.93
N GLY A 241 -7.09 7.21 -14.97
CA GLY A 241 -6.91 8.61 -15.35
C GLY A 241 -7.36 9.59 -14.25
N VAL A 242 -8.53 9.37 -13.66
CA VAL A 242 -9.07 10.17 -12.54
C VAL A 242 -8.12 10.16 -11.33
N ARG A 243 -7.27 9.14 -11.22
CA ARG A 243 -6.32 8.92 -10.12
C ARG A 243 -4.93 9.51 -10.37
N GLY A 244 -4.73 10.25 -11.47
CA GLY A 244 -3.43 10.84 -11.81
C GLY A 244 -2.41 9.80 -12.30
N MET A 245 -2.90 8.68 -12.82
CA MET A 245 -2.09 7.64 -13.45
C MET A 245 -2.44 7.58 -14.94
N VAL A 246 -1.54 7.02 -15.73
CA VAL A 246 -1.72 6.83 -17.17
C VAL A 246 -1.51 5.35 -17.47
N LEU A 247 -2.55 4.72 -18.01
CA LEU A 247 -2.49 3.36 -18.55
C LEU A 247 -1.89 3.42 -19.95
N ASP A 248 -0.86 2.61 -20.19
CA ASP A 248 -0.14 2.48 -21.46
C ASP A 248 0.25 3.84 -22.06
N LYS A 249 1.21 4.50 -21.41
CA LYS A 249 1.69 5.79 -21.86
C LYS A 249 2.40 5.66 -23.21
N VAL A 250 1.87 6.33 -24.23
CA VAL A 250 2.37 6.29 -25.63
C VAL A 250 3.88 6.53 -25.73
N SER A 251 4.42 7.46 -24.94
CA SER A 251 5.86 7.79 -24.96
C SER A 251 6.77 6.69 -24.40
N LEU A 252 6.21 5.64 -23.83
CA LEU A 252 6.93 4.49 -23.25
C LEU A 252 6.60 3.20 -24.01
N MET A 253 5.81 3.28 -25.08
CA MET A 253 5.55 2.15 -25.96
C MET A 253 6.73 1.90 -26.89
N GLU A 254 7.01 0.63 -27.15
CA GLU A 254 8.08 0.20 -28.05
C GLU A 254 7.81 0.72 -29.47
N GLY A 255 8.80 1.37 -30.10
CA GLY A 255 8.68 1.92 -31.45
C GLY A 255 8.15 3.36 -31.56
N MET A 256 7.91 4.04 -30.44
CA MET A 256 7.42 5.43 -30.39
C MET A 256 8.51 6.47 -29.98
N GLU A 257 9.80 6.13 -30.13
CA GLU A 257 10.96 7.03 -29.96
C GLU A 257 11.47 7.63 -31.29
#